data_AF-A0A4Q5XFE7-F1
#
_entry.id   AF-A0A4Q5XFE7-F1
#
_cell.length_a   1.000
_cell.length_b   1.000
_cell.length_c   1.000
_cell.angle_alpha   90.00
_cell.angle_beta   90.00
_cell.angle_gamma   90.00
#
_symmetry.space_group_name_H-M   'P 1'
#
loop_
_entity.id
_entity.type
_entity.pdbx_description
1 polymer ?
#
loop_
_entity_poly.entity_id
_entity_poly.type
_entity_poly.pdbx_seq_one_letter_code
_entity_poly.pdbx_strand_id
1 'polypeptide(L)'
;MRRWTKATMVMSDAPGSLQTRIADPKLRREVQAAVRRRVRGEDAEDLVQATLADVLSARQVPEDAEEFRRFVFGVARNKVFDHFRRRRRTEGLDEADAAAPEAPLSARDILRWAEGELGEGDAESRSTLEWMLREGDGEKLEHIARDAKVPATRVRKRVSRLRKLLRERWAAELMLVGLLLSLLGGLGALYWYSRGQTGPDVVEREPPRTPPSASEPLPTSRPAGSAAPIPSLVLPAPSTSAARPPLRAPSAGPVRTSAPKSLPAPKVRPYAAPTKASVNDGNGLQGQKQQSSLEPSEPSLELDQKK
;
A
#
# COMPACT_ATOMS: atom_id res chain seq x y z
N MET A 1 -8.80 -65.99 -26.43
CA MET A 1 -9.86 -64.98 -26.62
C MET A 1 -10.18 -64.30 -25.28
N ARG A 2 -9.65 -63.10 -25.02
CA ARG A 2 -10.10 -62.25 -23.90
C ARG A 2 -10.35 -60.86 -24.48
N ARG A 3 -11.63 -60.46 -24.55
CA ARG A 3 -12.07 -59.17 -25.06
C ARG A 3 -11.72 -58.10 -24.03
N TRP A 4 -10.83 -57.18 -24.38
CA TRP A 4 -10.66 -55.93 -23.65
C TRP A 4 -11.81 -55.00 -24.06
N THR A 5 -12.77 -54.81 -23.15
CA THR A 5 -13.77 -53.76 -23.28
C THR A 5 -13.07 -52.42 -23.08
N LYS A 6 -12.99 -51.63 -24.16
CA LYS A 6 -12.64 -50.22 -24.11
C LYS A 6 -13.66 -49.52 -23.21
N ALA A 7 -13.26 -49.26 -21.97
CA ALA A 7 -13.96 -48.32 -21.11
C ALA A 7 -13.80 -46.93 -21.73
N THR A 8 -14.85 -46.47 -22.40
CA THR A 8 -15.00 -45.09 -22.82
C THR A 8 -14.97 -44.23 -21.56
N MET A 9 -13.80 -43.66 -21.29
CA MET A 9 -13.56 -42.70 -20.23
C MET A 9 -14.44 -41.49 -20.53
N VAL A 10 -15.54 -41.40 -19.80
CA VAL A 10 -16.42 -40.22 -19.77
C VAL A 10 -15.54 -39.06 -19.33
N MET A 11 -15.15 -38.22 -20.28
CA MET A 11 -14.63 -36.89 -19.99
C MET A 11 -15.81 -36.08 -19.48
N SER A 12 -16.05 -36.15 -18.18
CA SER A 12 -16.87 -35.17 -17.50
C SER A 12 -16.29 -33.80 -17.80
N ASP A 13 -17.12 -32.89 -18.31
CA ASP A 13 -16.90 -31.44 -18.35
C ASP A 13 -16.65 -30.93 -16.93
N ALA A 14 -15.45 -31.19 -16.41
CA ALA A 14 -15.03 -30.72 -15.10
C ALA A 14 -14.72 -29.23 -15.23
N PRO A 15 -15.12 -28.38 -14.26
CA PRO A 15 -14.63 -27.01 -14.17
C PRO A 15 -13.10 -27.07 -14.26
N GLY A 16 -12.53 -26.30 -15.18
CA GLY A 16 -11.21 -26.53 -15.77
C GLY A 16 -10.14 -27.03 -14.79
N SER A 17 -9.33 -27.99 -15.25
CA SER A 17 -8.24 -28.60 -14.48
C SER A 17 -7.47 -27.57 -13.64
N LEU A 18 -6.99 -27.94 -12.45
CA LEU A 18 -6.22 -27.04 -11.59
C LEU A 18 -5.11 -26.30 -12.36
N GLN A 19 -4.47 -26.99 -13.30
CA GLN A 19 -3.47 -26.43 -14.21
C GLN A 19 -4.04 -25.29 -15.06
N THR A 20 -5.24 -25.45 -15.62
CA THR A 20 -5.94 -24.39 -16.38
C THR A 20 -6.25 -23.17 -15.50
N ARG A 21 -6.71 -23.38 -14.26
CA ARG A 21 -7.01 -22.28 -13.32
C ARG A 21 -5.76 -21.52 -12.90
N ILE A 22 -4.64 -22.21 -12.70
CA ILE A 22 -3.34 -21.60 -12.36
C ILE A 22 -2.68 -20.92 -13.57
N ALA A 23 -2.88 -21.46 -14.77
CA ALA A 23 -2.41 -20.89 -16.02
C ALA A 23 -3.17 -19.62 -16.45
N ASP A 24 -4.25 -19.25 -15.75
CA ASP A 24 -4.97 -18.00 -16.01
C ASP A 24 -4.02 -16.79 -15.88
N PRO A 25 -3.75 -16.06 -16.98
CA PRO A 25 -2.86 -14.92 -16.95
C PRO A 25 -3.39 -13.78 -16.07
N LYS A 26 -4.72 -13.70 -15.87
CA LYS A 26 -5.32 -12.70 -14.99
C LYS A 26 -4.96 -12.99 -13.54
N LEU A 27 -5.15 -14.23 -13.08
CA LEU A 27 -4.74 -14.66 -11.73
C LEU A 27 -3.24 -14.40 -11.50
N ARG A 28 -2.39 -14.81 -12.45
CA ARG A 28 -0.93 -14.59 -12.32
C ARG A 28 -0.59 -13.12 -12.14
N ARG A 29 -1.20 -12.22 -12.92
CA ARG A 29 -1.00 -10.76 -12.79
C ARG A 29 -1.48 -10.22 -11.45
N GLU A 30 -2.62 -10.71 -10.94
CA GLU A 30 -3.15 -10.28 -9.65
C GLU A 30 -2.24 -10.74 -8.49
N VAL A 31 -1.75 -11.99 -8.51
CA VAL A 31 -0.79 -12.50 -7.52
C VAL A 31 0.53 -11.74 -7.61
N GLN A 32 1.05 -11.52 -8.82
CA GLN A 32 2.26 -10.74 -9.04
C GLN A 32 2.13 -9.30 -8.52
N ALA A 33 0.99 -8.65 -8.76
CA ALA A 33 0.73 -7.31 -8.24
C ALA A 33 0.68 -7.31 -6.70
N ALA A 34 0.03 -8.29 -6.08
CA ALA A 34 -0.03 -8.42 -4.63
C ALA A 34 1.35 -8.65 -3.99
N VAL A 35 2.18 -9.52 -4.59
CA VAL A 35 3.55 -9.77 -4.12
C VAL A 35 4.43 -8.54 -4.32
N ARG A 36 4.40 -7.92 -5.52
CA ARG A 36 5.20 -6.73 -5.84
C ARG A 36 4.89 -5.51 -4.98
N ARG A 37 3.70 -5.44 -4.38
CA ARG A 37 3.40 -4.39 -3.38
C ARG A 37 4.31 -4.49 -2.15
N ARG A 38 4.73 -5.71 -1.78
CA ARG A 38 5.45 -6.01 -0.53
C ARG A 38 6.93 -6.33 -0.74
N VAL A 39 7.27 -7.00 -1.83
CA VAL A 39 8.62 -7.45 -2.15
C VAL A 39 9.03 -6.86 -3.50
N ARG A 40 10.26 -6.37 -3.61
CA ARG A 40 10.79 -5.70 -4.81
C ARG A 40 11.90 -6.54 -5.43
N GLY A 41 12.25 -6.24 -6.68
CA GLY A 41 13.31 -6.94 -7.39
C GLY A 41 12.94 -8.37 -7.77
N GLU A 42 13.98 -9.19 -7.91
CA GLU A 42 13.91 -10.58 -8.39
C GLU A 42 13.16 -11.50 -7.41
N ASP A 43 13.31 -11.26 -6.10
CA ASP A 43 12.60 -11.96 -5.03
C ASP A 43 11.07 -12.00 -5.22
N ALA A 44 10.50 -10.97 -5.84
CA ALA A 44 9.06 -10.92 -6.09
C ALA A 44 8.62 -11.97 -7.11
N GLU A 45 9.44 -12.24 -8.13
CA GLU A 45 9.12 -13.25 -9.14
C GLU A 45 9.28 -14.66 -8.56
N ASP A 46 10.32 -14.88 -7.76
CA ASP A 46 10.56 -16.14 -7.05
C ASP A 46 9.42 -16.49 -6.10
N LEU A 47 8.89 -15.49 -5.37
CA LEU A 47 7.75 -15.70 -4.49
C LEU A 47 6.46 -16.02 -5.24
N VAL A 48 6.25 -15.41 -6.42
CA VAL A 48 5.12 -15.77 -7.29
C VAL A 48 5.27 -17.20 -7.77
N GLN A 49 6.46 -17.60 -8.23
CA GLN A 49 6.71 -18.97 -8.68
C GLN A 49 6.51 -19.97 -7.53
N ALA A 50 7.10 -19.71 -6.36
CA ALA A 50 6.95 -20.55 -5.17
C ALA A 50 5.49 -20.65 -4.71
N THR A 51 4.71 -19.58 -4.85
CA THR A 51 3.27 -19.61 -4.56
C THR A 51 2.53 -20.56 -5.50
N LEU A 52 2.73 -20.42 -6.81
CA LEU A 52 2.02 -21.25 -7.78
C LEU A 52 2.45 -22.72 -7.70
N ALA A 53 3.72 -22.99 -7.40
CA ALA A 53 4.25 -24.33 -7.14
C ALA A 53 3.62 -24.99 -5.91
N ASP A 54 3.48 -24.25 -4.80
CA ASP A 54 2.80 -24.73 -3.58
C ASP A 54 1.32 -25.03 -3.84
N VAL A 55 0.63 -24.17 -4.60
CA VAL A 55 -0.77 -24.38 -4.97
C VAL A 55 -0.92 -25.64 -5.83
N LEU A 56 -0.01 -25.87 -6.79
CA LEU A 56 0.03 -27.09 -7.60
C LEU A 56 0.28 -28.35 -6.76
N SER A 57 1.05 -28.22 -5.68
CA SER A 57 1.45 -29.34 -4.82
C SER A 57 0.45 -29.62 -3.68
N ALA A 58 -0.55 -28.76 -3.50
CA ALA A 58 -1.51 -28.86 -2.41
C ALA A 58 -2.46 -30.06 -2.59
N ARG A 59 -2.62 -30.87 -1.53
CA ARG A 59 -3.48 -32.07 -1.54
C ARG A 59 -4.96 -31.75 -1.67
N GLN A 60 -5.39 -30.60 -1.15
CA GLN A 60 -6.77 -30.15 -1.17
C GLN A 60 -6.79 -28.71 -1.65
N VAL A 61 -7.45 -28.49 -2.79
CA VAL A 61 -7.63 -27.18 -3.40
C VAL A 61 -9.13 -26.97 -3.62
N PRO A 62 -9.69 -25.82 -3.19
CA PRO A 62 -11.11 -25.55 -3.40
C PRO A 62 -11.49 -25.60 -4.89
N GLU A 63 -12.66 -26.15 -5.19
CA GLU A 63 -13.21 -26.19 -6.55
C GLU A 63 -13.85 -24.87 -6.95
N ASP A 64 -14.52 -24.20 -6.00
CA ASP A 64 -15.12 -22.89 -6.20
C ASP A 64 -14.06 -21.86 -6.59
N ALA A 65 -14.38 -21.00 -7.56
CA ALA A 65 -13.43 -20.07 -8.15
C ALA A 65 -13.01 -18.95 -7.18
N GLU A 66 -13.91 -18.47 -6.33
CA GLU A 66 -13.62 -17.42 -5.35
C GLU A 66 -12.84 -18.02 -4.17
N GLU A 67 -13.20 -19.21 -3.70
CA GLU A 67 -12.44 -19.94 -2.67
C GLU A 67 -11.05 -20.34 -3.16
N PHE A 68 -10.91 -20.74 -4.42
CA PHE A 68 -9.62 -21.01 -5.06
C PHE A 68 -8.75 -19.76 -5.09
N ARG A 69 -9.29 -18.63 -5.57
CA ARG A 69 -8.57 -17.34 -5.57
C ARG A 69 -8.09 -17.00 -4.16
N ARG A 70 -8.97 -17.10 -3.16
CA ARG A 70 -8.63 -16.88 -1.75
C ARG A 70 -7.49 -17.79 -1.28
N PHE A 71 -7.57 -19.08 -1.60
CA PHE A 71 -6.54 -20.06 -1.26
C PHE A 71 -5.18 -19.63 -1.83
N VAL A 72 -5.12 -19.26 -3.11
CA VAL A 72 -3.89 -18.79 -3.77
C VAL A 72 -3.31 -17.55 -3.09
N PHE A 73 -4.15 -16.55 -2.77
CA PHE A 73 -3.69 -15.35 -2.06
C PHE A 73 -3.24 -15.64 -0.62
N GLY A 74 -3.87 -16.60 0.05
CA GLY A 74 -3.44 -17.10 1.36
C GLY A 74 -2.04 -17.70 1.30
N VAL A 75 -1.78 -18.57 0.32
CA VAL A 75 -0.45 -19.13 0.07
C VAL A 75 0.56 -18.03 -0.23
N ALA A 76 0.23 -17.09 -1.12
CA ALA A 76 1.11 -15.97 -1.47
C ALA A 76 1.51 -15.13 -0.26
N ARG A 77 0.54 -14.83 0.60
CA ARG A 77 0.75 -14.09 1.85
C ARG A 77 1.71 -14.84 2.78
N ASN A 78 1.50 -16.15 2.95
CA ASN A 78 2.38 -16.98 3.79
C ASN A 78 3.80 -17.02 3.25
N LYS A 79 3.98 -17.13 1.92
CA LYS A 79 5.31 -17.05 1.29
C LYS A 79 6.01 -15.72 1.54
N VAL A 80 5.29 -14.60 1.42
CA VAL A 80 5.85 -13.27 1.72
C VAL A 80 6.25 -13.16 3.20
N PHE A 81 5.44 -13.66 4.14
CA PHE A 81 5.80 -13.66 5.56
C PHE A 81 7.02 -14.54 5.85
N ASP A 82 7.08 -15.73 5.25
CA ASP A 82 8.23 -16.62 5.40
C ASP A 82 9.50 -16.02 4.81
N HIS A 83 9.41 -15.29 3.70
CA HIS A 83 10.54 -14.54 3.13
C HIS A 83 11.08 -13.52 4.14
N PHE A 84 10.24 -12.65 4.70
CA PHE A 84 10.69 -11.69 5.72
C PHE A 84 11.18 -12.35 7.01
N ARG A 85 10.58 -13.47 7.42
CA ARG A 85 11.00 -14.25 8.61
C ARG A 85 12.35 -14.92 8.41
N ARG A 86 12.66 -15.38 7.19
CA ARG A 86 13.98 -15.93 6.82
C ARG A 86 15.01 -14.81 6.73
N ARG A 87 14.69 -13.76 5.98
CA ARG A 87 15.55 -12.59 5.79
C ARG A 87 16.00 -11.97 7.12
N ARG A 88 15.08 -11.78 8.08
CA ARG A 88 15.41 -11.31 9.43
C ARG A 88 16.34 -12.24 10.23
N ARG A 89 16.30 -13.56 9.99
CA ARG A 89 17.22 -14.51 10.65
C ARG A 89 18.61 -14.51 10.00
N THR A 90 18.67 -14.29 8.69
CA THR A 90 19.92 -14.23 7.94
C THR A 90 20.63 -12.88 8.13
N GLU A 91 19.90 -11.76 8.06
CA GLU A 91 20.41 -10.40 8.33
C GLU A 91 20.69 -10.12 9.82
N GLY A 92 20.25 -11.01 10.72
CA GLY A 92 20.66 -10.98 12.13
C GLY A 92 22.05 -11.55 12.39
N LEU A 93 22.68 -12.15 11.36
CA LEU A 93 24.00 -12.78 11.43
C LEU A 93 25.04 -12.11 10.52
N ASP A 94 24.62 -11.49 9.42
CA ASP A 94 25.50 -10.73 8.53
C ASP A 94 25.02 -9.28 8.41
N GLU A 95 25.97 -8.40 8.66
CA GLU A 95 25.89 -6.95 8.74
C GLU A 95 25.18 -6.28 7.56
N ALA A 96 24.64 -5.11 7.85
CA ALA A 96 23.91 -4.23 6.95
C ALA A 96 24.63 -4.01 5.61
N ASP A 97 24.08 -4.52 4.51
CA ASP A 97 24.26 -3.86 3.21
C ASP A 97 23.24 -4.31 2.14
N ALA A 98 22.96 -3.39 1.21
CA ALA A 98 21.92 -3.42 0.18
C ALA A 98 20.48 -3.11 0.66
N ALA A 99 20.35 -2.13 1.56
CA ALA A 99 19.12 -1.36 1.63
C ALA A 99 19.09 -0.41 0.43
N ALA A 100 18.33 -0.77 -0.62
CA ALA A 100 17.83 0.24 -1.55
C ALA A 100 17.23 1.39 -0.74
N PRO A 101 17.35 2.66 -1.17
CA PRO A 101 16.85 3.79 -0.38
C PRO A 101 15.37 3.56 -0.09
N GLU A 102 15.07 3.17 1.16
CA GLU A 102 13.70 3.12 1.64
C GLU A 102 13.12 4.52 1.39
N ALA A 103 11.92 4.56 0.80
CA ALA A 103 11.22 5.84 0.64
C ALA A 103 11.20 6.56 2.00
N PRO A 104 11.29 7.91 2.03
CA PRO A 104 11.37 8.67 3.29
C PRO A 104 10.29 8.36 4.33
N LEU A 105 9.18 7.75 3.92
CA LEU A 105 8.30 6.98 4.79
C LEU A 105 8.13 5.55 4.25
N SER A 106 8.54 4.55 5.03
CA SER A 106 8.27 3.15 4.73
C SER A 106 6.80 2.83 4.99
N ALA A 107 6.22 1.88 4.25
CA ALA A 107 4.87 1.38 4.53
C ALA A 107 4.73 0.84 5.96
N ARG A 108 5.85 0.38 6.55
CA ARG A 108 5.94 -0.04 7.95
C ARG A 108 5.77 1.12 8.93
N ASP A 109 6.31 2.29 8.60
CA ASP A 109 6.20 3.47 9.46
C ASP A 109 4.77 4.01 9.47
N ILE A 110 4.12 4.02 8.31
CA ILE A 110 2.71 4.39 8.19
C ILE A 110 1.82 3.42 8.98
N LEU A 111 2.11 2.12 8.92
CA LEU A 111 1.36 1.12 9.68
C LEU A 111 1.58 1.30 11.19
N ARG A 112 2.83 1.48 11.63
CA ARG A 112 3.16 1.72 13.04
C ARG A 112 2.47 2.97 13.57
N TRP A 113 2.47 4.05 12.79
CA TRP A 113 1.75 5.27 13.12
C TRP A 113 0.24 5.01 13.25
N ALA A 114 -0.36 4.32 12.27
CA ALA A 114 -1.79 4.00 12.30
C ALA A 114 -2.17 3.11 13.50
N GLU A 115 -1.30 2.18 13.89
CA GLU A 115 -1.48 1.35 15.09
C GLU A 115 -1.36 2.16 16.39
N GLY A 116 -0.44 3.14 16.43
CA GLY A 116 -0.29 4.06 17.56
C GLY A 116 -1.51 4.95 17.79
N GLU A 117 -2.12 5.45 16.71
CA GLU A 117 -3.32 6.30 16.77
C GLU A 117 -4.57 5.58 17.30
N LEU A 118 -4.61 4.24 17.25
CA LEU A 118 -5.74 3.45 17.73
C LEU A 118 -5.71 3.23 19.25
N GLY A 119 -4.60 3.52 19.92
CA GLY A 119 -4.42 3.28 21.34
C GLY A 119 -4.33 1.79 21.71
N GLU A 120 -3.73 1.49 22.86
CA GLU A 120 -3.44 0.10 23.25
C GLU A 120 -4.68 -0.73 23.61
N GLY A 121 -5.81 -0.09 23.93
CA GLY A 121 -7.03 -0.75 24.39
C GLY A 121 -8.10 -1.02 23.31
N ASP A 122 -7.98 -0.47 22.10
CA ASP A 122 -9.05 -0.56 21.11
C ASP A 122 -8.91 -1.79 20.19
N ALA A 123 -9.23 -2.95 20.74
CA ALA A 123 -9.25 -4.21 20.00
C ALA A 123 -10.22 -4.18 18.79
N GLU A 124 -11.31 -3.41 18.88
CA GLU A 124 -12.28 -3.29 17.80
C GLU A 124 -11.69 -2.51 16.62
N SER A 125 -11.00 -1.40 16.89
CA SER A 125 -10.35 -0.62 15.82
C SER A 125 -9.16 -1.35 15.21
N ARG A 126 -8.37 -2.11 15.98
CA ARG A 126 -7.31 -2.96 15.42
C ARG A 126 -7.84 -4.04 14.48
N SER A 127 -8.94 -4.70 14.86
CA SER A 127 -9.62 -5.65 13.97
C SER A 127 -10.10 -4.96 12.68
N THR A 128 -10.59 -3.72 12.81
CA THR A 128 -11.01 -2.91 11.65
C THR A 128 -9.82 -2.52 10.75
N LEU A 129 -8.67 -2.20 11.34
CA LEU A 129 -7.43 -1.91 10.63
C LEU A 129 -6.98 -3.14 9.84
N GLU A 130 -7.04 -4.32 10.45
CA GLU A 130 -6.73 -5.59 9.76
C GLU A 130 -7.64 -5.82 8.55
N TRP A 131 -8.96 -5.58 8.70
CA TRP A 131 -9.90 -5.67 7.57
C TRP A 131 -9.55 -4.70 6.45
N MET A 132 -9.13 -3.48 6.78
CA MET A 132 -8.71 -2.48 5.81
C MET A 132 -7.42 -2.87 5.07
N LEU A 133 -6.47 -3.51 5.76
CA LEU A 133 -5.26 -4.04 5.14
C LEU A 133 -5.58 -5.17 4.16
N ARG A 134 -6.45 -6.11 4.55
CA ARG A 134 -6.93 -7.19 3.67
C ARG A 134 -7.67 -6.65 2.44
N GLU A 135 -8.50 -5.61 2.62
CA GLU A 135 -9.16 -4.92 1.50
C GLU A 135 -8.14 -4.28 0.55
N GLY A 136 -7.08 -3.67 1.10
CA GLY A 136 -5.96 -3.13 0.32
C GLY A 136 -5.20 -4.20 -0.47
N ASP A 137 -5.20 -5.44 0.00
CA ASP A 137 -4.64 -6.59 -0.70
C ASP A 137 -5.55 -7.13 -1.83
N GLY A 138 -6.77 -6.62 -1.94
CA GLY A 138 -7.75 -6.99 -2.96
C GLY A 138 -8.87 -7.90 -2.48
N GLU A 139 -8.93 -8.23 -1.18
CA GLU A 139 -10.04 -9.01 -0.61
C GLU A 139 -11.31 -8.15 -0.55
N LYS A 140 -12.45 -8.70 -1.00
CA LYS A 140 -13.73 -7.98 -0.96
C LYS A 140 -14.26 -7.89 0.47
N LEU A 141 -14.83 -6.74 0.87
CA LEU A 141 -15.34 -6.53 2.23
C LEU A 141 -16.45 -7.52 2.63
N GLU A 142 -17.24 -8.01 1.68
CA GLU A 142 -18.29 -9.01 1.90
C GLU A 142 -17.70 -10.35 2.34
N HIS A 143 -16.49 -10.65 1.87
CA HIS A 143 -15.77 -11.86 2.21
C HIS A 143 -15.18 -11.76 3.61
N ILE A 144 -14.48 -10.66 3.89
CA ILE A 144 -13.94 -10.36 5.23
C ILE A 144 -15.06 -10.42 6.28
N ALA A 145 -16.24 -9.89 5.95
CA ALA A 145 -17.43 -9.94 6.78
C ALA A 145 -17.90 -11.38 7.08
N ARG A 146 -17.92 -12.25 6.05
CA ARG A 146 -18.28 -13.67 6.20
C ARG A 146 -17.32 -14.39 7.13
N ASP A 147 -16.02 -14.18 6.96
CA ASP A 147 -14.98 -14.80 7.79
C ASP A 147 -15.01 -14.33 9.23
N ALA A 148 -15.17 -13.01 9.42
CA ALA A 148 -15.27 -12.41 10.74
C ALA A 148 -16.61 -12.71 11.44
N LYS A 149 -17.58 -13.33 10.74
CA LYS A 149 -18.96 -13.54 11.20
C LYS A 149 -19.65 -12.23 11.60
N VAL A 150 -19.38 -11.16 10.86
CA VAL A 150 -19.94 -9.82 11.08
C VAL A 150 -20.75 -9.40 9.84
N PRO A 151 -21.87 -8.67 9.97
CA PRO A 151 -22.60 -8.17 8.80
C PRO A 151 -21.75 -7.25 7.91
N ALA A 152 -21.79 -7.45 6.59
CA ALA A 152 -20.99 -6.67 5.63
C ALA A 152 -21.19 -5.15 5.76
N THR A 153 -22.43 -4.72 6.03
CA THR A 153 -22.74 -3.30 6.29
C THR A 153 -21.98 -2.73 7.48
N ARG A 154 -21.76 -3.53 8.54
CA ARG A 154 -21.02 -3.09 9.73
C ARG A 154 -19.52 -2.98 9.44
N VAL A 155 -18.96 -3.93 8.70
CA VAL A 155 -17.56 -3.88 8.23
C VAL A 155 -17.33 -2.61 7.40
N ARG A 156 -18.17 -2.35 6.38
CA ARG A 156 -18.06 -1.15 5.54
C ARG A 156 -18.13 0.15 6.36
N LYS A 157 -19.10 0.26 7.29
CA LYS A 157 -19.23 1.44 8.15
C LYS A 157 -18.01 1.64 9.05
N ARG A 158 -17.49 0.56 9.66
CA ARG A 158 -16.31 0.62 10.52
C ARG A 158 -15.06 1.03 9.74
N VAL A 159 -14.79 0.39 8.60
CA VAL A 159 -13.66 0.75 7.72
C VAL A 159 -13.77 2.21 7.26
N SER A 160 -14.95 2.66 6.85
CA SER A 160 -15.15 4.06 6.45
C SER A 160 -14.89 5.05 7.58
N ARG A 161 -15.31 4.72 8.81
CA ARG A 161 -15.07 5.57 10.00
C ARG A 161 -13.58 5.63 10.33
N LEU A 162 -12.91 4.47 10.33
CA LEU A 162 -11.47 4.40 10.61
C LEU A 162 -10.65 5.17 9.57
N ARG A 163 -10.96 5.03 8.27
CA ARG A 163 -10.33 5.84 7.20
C ARG A 163 -10.53 7.34 7.38
N LYS A 164 -11.68 7.76 7.92
CA LYS A 164 -11.94 9.18 8.18
C LYS A 164 -11.07 9.66 9.34
N LEU A 165 -11.06 8.91 10.45
CA LEU A 165 -10.25 9.21 11.63
C LEU A 165 -8.76 9.34 11.29
N LEU A 166 -8.19 8.36 10.59
CA LEU A 166 -6.77 8.40 10.21
C LEU A 166 -6.45 9.59 9.29
N ARG A 167 -7.33 9.89 8.32
CA ARG A 167 -7.12 11.07 7.46
C ARG A 167 -7.18 12.39 8.22
N GLU A 168 -8.10 12.52 9.19
CA GLU A 168 -8.20 13.72 10.02
C GLU A 168 -6.96 13.93 10.87
N ARG A 169 -6.44 12.86 11.48
CA ARG A 169 -5.20 12.90 12.28
C ARG A 169 -3.99 13.27 11.43
N TRP A 170 -3.85 12.62 10.27
CA TRP A 170 -2.75 12.92 9.36
C TRP A 170 -2.82 14.34 8.80
N ALA A 171 -4.02 14.85 8.48
CA ALA A 171 -4.20 16.23 8.05
C ALA A 171 -3.84 17.24 9.15
N ALA A 172 -4.16 16.95 10.41
CA ALA A 172 -3.78 17.80 11.54
C ALA A 172 -2.25 17.88 11.72
N GLU A 173 -1.55 16.75 11.58
CA GLU A 173 -0.08 16.71 11.60
C GLU A 173 0.53 17.55 10.47
N LEU A 174 0.02 17.40 9.24
CA LEU A 174 0.50 18.17 8.08
C LEU A 174 0.29 19.69 8.26
N MET A 175 -0.83 20.11 8.85
CA MET A 175 -1.08 21.52 9.17
C MET A 175 -0.06 22.07 10.17
N LEU A 176 0.29 21.28 11.19
CA LEU A 176 1.26 21.68 12.21
C LEU A 176 2.67 21.80 11.61
N VAL A 177 3.07 20.85 10.76
CA VAL A 177 4.34 20.93 10.00
C VAL A 177 4.35 22.16 9.08
N GLY A 178 3.25 22.42 8.37
CA GLY A 178 3.11 23.60 7.50
C GLY A 178 3.22 24.92 8.25
N LEU A 179 2.61 25.02 9.45
CA LEU A 179 2.73 26.20 10.32
C LEU A 179 4.17 26.40 10.80
N LEU A 180 4.83 25.32 11.22
CA LEU A 180 6.23 25.38 11.67
C LEU A 180 7.15 25.85 10.54
N LEU A 181 7.02 25.28 9.34
CA LEU A 181 7.78 25.69 8.16
C LEU A 181 7.51 27.14 7.77
N SER A 182 6.26 27.59 7.86
CA SER A 182 5.88 28.98 7.59
C SER A 182 6.51 29.94 8.60
N LEU A 183 6.56 29.57 9.88
CA LEU A 183 7.18 30.35 10.94
C LEU A 183 8.71 30.43 10.78
N LEU A 184 9.36 29.31 10.48
CA LEU A 184 10.80 29.25 10.14
C LEU A 184 11.13 30.09 8.90
N GLY A 185 10.32 29.98 7.85
CA GLY A 185 10.48 30.79 6.63
C GLY A 185 10.30 32.28 6.89
N GLY A 186 9.30 32.65 7.70
CA GLY A 186 9.06 34.04 8.12
C GLY A 186 10.21 34.61 8.95
N LEU A 187 10.73 33.85 9.92
CA LEU A 187 11.93 34.22 10.70
C LEU A 187 13.17 34.34 9.82
N GLY A 188 13.37 33.42 8.87
CA GLY A 188 14.47 33.47 7.92
C GLY A 188 14.40 34.69 7.01
N ALA A 189 13.21 35.03 6.50
CA ALA A 189 12.98 36.23 5.70
C ALA A 189 13.20 37.51 6.53
N LEU A 190 12.71 37.54 7.77
CA LEU A 190 12.92 38.67 8.69
C LEU A 190 14.41 38.86 9.03
N TYR A 191 15.13 37.77 9.27
CA TYR A 191 16.58 37.78 9.48
C TYR A 191 17.33 38.28 8.24
N TRP A 192 16.95 37.82 7.05
CA TRP A 192 17.56 38.28 5.81
C TRP A 192 17.29 39.78 5.57
N TYR A 193 16.06 40.23 5.83
CA TYR A 193 15.68 41.64 5.70
C TYR A 193 16.42 42.55 6.71
N SER A 194 16.60 42.09 7.96
CA SER A 194 17.34 42.85 8.97
C SER A 194 18.85 42.89 8.71
N ARG A 195 19.42 41.85 8.09
CA ARG A 195 20.85 41.80 7.76
C ARG A 195 21.21 42.53 6.45
N GLY A 196 20.29 42.53 5.48
CA GLY A 196 20.43 43.22 4.19
C GLY A 196 20.37 44.75 4.24
N GLN A 197 20.06 45.34 5.41
CA GLN A 197 20.14 46.79 5.65
C GLN A 197 21.51 47.27 6.14
N THR A 198 22.53 46.39 6.19
CA THR A 198 23.92 46.88 6.13
C THR A 198 24.08 47.51 4.75
N GLY A 199 23.84 48.81 4.68
CA GLY A 199 23.83 49.56 3.43
C GLY A 199 25.10 49.26 2.65
N PRO A 200 25.06 49.24 1.31
CA PRO A 200 26.28 49.25 0.55
C PRO A 200 27.09 50.42 1.13
N ASP A 201 28.23 50.11 1.74
CA ASP A 201 29.26 51.11 2.02
C ASP A 201 29.43 51.79 0.67
N VAL A 202 28.86 52.99 0.55
CA VAL A 202 29.06 53.86 -0.58
C VAL A 202 30.52 54.23 -0.41
N VAL A 203 31.39 53.39 -0.98
CA VAL A 203 32.77 53.73 -1.22
C VAL A 203 32.67 54.98 -2.06
N GLU A 204 32.85 56.11 -1.39
CA GLU A 204 33.00 57.43 -1.98
C GLU A 204 34.12 57.28 -3.01
N ARG A 205 33.73 57.04 -4.26
CA ARG A 205 34.67 56.96 -5.38
C ARG A 205 35.31 58.34 -5.44
N GLU A 206 36.52 58.42 -4.91
CA GLU A 206 37.43 59.52 -5.15
C GLU A 206 37.46 59.76 -6.68
N PRO A 207 37.16 60.99 -7.14
CA PRO A 207 37.00 61.26 -8.55
C PRO A 207 38.30 60.96 -9.31
N PRO A 208 38.22 60.38 -10.52
CA PRO A 208 39.40 60.02 -11.28
C PRO A 208 40.24 61.27 -11.59
N ARG A 209 41.49 61.28 -11.12
CA ARG A 209 42.52 62.22 -11.59
C ARG A 209 42.70 62.01 -13.09
N THR A 210 42.46 63.08 -13.84
CA THR A 210 42.76 63.19 -15.28
C THR A 210 44.26 63.04 -15.52
N PRO A 211 44.72 62.06 -16.33
CA PRO A 211 46.08 62.09 -16.85
C PRO A 211 46.19 63.12 -17.99
N PRO A 212 47.31 63.84 -18.11
CA PRO A 212 47.54 64.78 -19.20
C PRO A 212 47.72 64.05 -20.54
N SER A 213 47.02 64.58 -21.53
CA SER A 213 47.11 64.26 -22.95
C SER A 213 48.50 64.63 -23.50
N ALA A 214 49.18 63.68 -24.14
CA ALA A 214 50.33 63.94 -25.02
C ALA A 214 50.34 62.94 -26.19
N SER A 215 49.92 63.46 -27.34
CA SER A 215 50.36 63.27 -28.74
C SER A 215 51.13 62.00 -29.18
N GLU A 216 50.55 61.30 -30.18
CA GLU A 216 51.09 60.82 -31.50
C GLU A 216 52.57 60.37 -31.71
N PRO A 217 52.94 59.63 -32.80
CA PRO A 217 52.20 58.76 -33.75
C PRO A 217 52.90 57.39 -34.08
N LEU A 218 52.21 56.59 -34.92
CA LEU A 218 52.50 55.38 -35.76
C LEU A 218 53.94 55.12 -36.29
N PRO A 219 54.26 54.03 -37.06
CA PRO A 219 53.63 52.69 -37.31
C PRO A 219 54.66 51.51 -37.22
N THR A 220 54.26 50.25 -37.52
CA THR A 220 54.92 49.34 -38.52
C THR A 220 54.73 47.82 -38.26
N SER A 221 54.48 47.13 -39.37
CA SER A 221 54.75 45.71 -39.69
C SER A 221 53.92 44.55 -39.09
N ARG A 222 53.11 43.99 -40.00
CA ARG A 222 52.75 42.58 -40.18
C ARG A 222 53.97 41.79 -40.71
N PRO A 223 54.17 40.51 -40.36
CA PRO A 223 53.96 39.39 -41.30
C PRO A 223 53.29 38.17 -40.62
N ALA A 224 52.33 37.45 -41.20
CA ALA A 224 52.41 36.45 -42.28
C ALA A 224 53.03 35.08 -41.86
N GLY A 225 52.26 34.00 -42.08
CA GLY A 225 52.63 32.58 -41.88
C GLY A 225 52.06 32.01 -40.58
N SER A 226 51.42 30.84 -40.47
CA SER A 226 51.36 29.62 -41.29
C SER A 226 50.13 28.82 -40.74
N ALA A 227 49.13 28.40 -41.52
CA ALA A 227 49.05 27.08 -42.19
C ALA A 227 49.52 25.90 -41.29
N ALA A 228 48.80 24.80 -41.05
CA ALA A 228 47.53 24.24 -41.55
C ALA A 228 47.10 23.04 -40.62
N PRO A 229 46.59 21.86 -41.05
CA PRO A 229 45.20 21.41 -40.74
C PRO A 229 45.00 19.93 -40.24
N ILE A 230 43.86 19.63 -39.55
CA ILE A 230 43.01 18.37 -39.62
C ILE A 230 43.72 17.05 -39.11
N PRO A 231 43.12 15.84 -38.78
CA PRO A 231 41.74 15.31 -38.96
C PRO A 231 41.01 14.64 -37.76
N SER A 232 39.72 14.45 -38.06
CA SER A 232 38.67 13.56 -37.57
C SER A 232 39.00 12.07 -37.34
N LEU A 233 38.27 11.47 -36.39
CA LEU A 233 37.78 10.08 -36.34
C LEU A 233 36.34 10.17 -35.77
N VAL A 234 35.19 9.89 -36.42
CA VAL A 234 34.73 8.77 -37.29
C VAL A 234 34.83 7.46 -36.48
N LEU A 235 33.80 6.80 -35.92
CA LEU A 235 32.45 6.26 -36.31
C LEU A 235 31.89 5.50 -35.05
N PRO A 236 30.79 4.72 -35.08
CA PRO A 236 29.50 4.80 -35.75
C PRO A 236 28.28 4.68 -34.80
N ALA A 237 27.10 5.00 -35.33
CA ALA A 237 25.79 4.63 -34.80
C ALA A 237 25.53 3.11 -34.87
N PRO A 238 24.43 2.63 -34.27
CA PRO A 238 23.50 1.86 -35.09
C PRO A 238 22.08 2.45 -35.13
N SER A 239 21.56 2.46 -36.36
CA SER A 239 20.18 2.71 -36.76
C SER A 239 19.24 1.58 -36.37
N THR A 240 18.00 1.89 -35.97
CA THR A 240 16.72 1.34 -36.47
C THR A 240 15.58 1.95 -35.65
N SER A 241 14.79 2.88 -36.19
CA SER A 241 13.68 2.66 -37.12
C SER A 241 12.54 1.82 -36.53
N ALA A 242 11.55 2.51 -35.95
CA ALA A 242 10.14 2.14 -36.08
C ALA A 242 9.26 3.37 -35.81
N ALA A 243 8.68 3.89 -36.88
CA ALA A 243 7.74 5.00 -36.89
C ALA A 243 6.48 4.68 -36.05
N ARG A 244 6.10 5.60 -35.17
CA ARG A 244 4.78 5.61 -34.51
C ARG A 244 3.76 6.29 -35.45
N PRO A 245 2.61 5.66 -35.74
CA PRO A 245 1.51 6.36 -36.40
C PRO A 245 0.85 7.37 -35.45
N PRO A 246 0.25 8.46 -35.97
CA PRO A 246 -0.43 9.45 -35.14
C PRO A 246 -1.71 8.87 -34.52
N LEU A 247 -1.87 9.10 -33.22
CA LEU A 247 -3.08 8.80 -32.46
C LEU A 247 -4.27 9.57 -33.03
N ARG A 248 -5.20 8.81 -33.58
CA ARG A 248 -6.54 9.25 -34.01
C ARG A 248 -7.31 9.71 -32.77
N ALA A 249 -7.70 10.98 -32.75
CA ALA A 249 -8.58 11.55 -31.73
C ALA A 249 -9.92 10.77 -31.69
N PRO A 250 -10.43 10.36 -30.53
CA PRO A 250 -11.80 9.89 -30.42
C PRO A 250 -12.76 11.08 -30.52
N SER A 251 -13.52 11.09 -31.60
CA SER A 251 -14.71 11.91 -31.81
C SER A 251 -15.63 11.81 -30.60
N ALA A 252 -15.84 12.94 -29.91
CA ALA A 252 -16.87 13.10 -28.91
C ALA A 252 -18.24 13.01 -29.58
N GLY A 253 -18.87 11.84 -29.52
CA GLY A 253 -20.30 11.70 -29.82
C GLY A 253 -21.14 12.24 -28.65
N PRO A 254 -22.26 12.94 -28.91
CA PRO A 254 -23.13 13.41 -27.85
C PRO A 254 -23.80 12.23 -27.15
N VAL A 255 -23.44 12.00 -25.89
CA VAL A 255 -24.17 11.09 -25.00
C VAL A 255 -25.54 11.72 -24.74
N ARG A 256 -26.58 11.15 -25.35
CA ARG A 256 -27.98 11.39 -25.00
C ARG A 256 -28.17 11.06 -23.53
N THR A 257 -28.39 12.08 -22.71
CA THR A 257 -28.93 11.98 -21.37
C THR A 257 -30.38 11.47 -21.46
N SER A 258 -30.57 10.16 -21.36
CA SER A 258 -31.86 9.58 -21.04
C SER A 258 -32.17 9.84 -19.57
N ALA A 259 -33.16 10.69 -19.33
CA ALA A 259 -33.70 11.04 -18.02
C ALA A 259 -34.09 9.80 -17.20
N PRO A 260 -33.77 9.73 -15.90
CA PRO A 260 -34.32 8.70 -15.04
C PRO A 260 -35.81 8.97 -14.80
N LYS A 261 -36.61 8.00 -15.23
CA LYS A 261 -38.04 7.86 -14.93
C LYS A 261 -38.22 7.90 -13.41
N SER A 262 -38.98 8.89 -12.94
CA SER A 262 -39.35 9.11 -11.55
C SER A 262 -40.03 7.87 -10.97
N LEU A 263 -39.35 7.22 -10.02
CA LEU A 263 -39.96 6.24 -9.12
C LEU A 263 -40.68 6.99 -7.98
N PRO A 264 -41.92 6.58 -7.63
CA PRO A 264 -42.69 7.24 -6.58
C PRO A 264 -42.05 7.02 -5.19
N ALA A 265 -41.99 8.09 -4.42
CA ALA A 265 -41.47 8.11 -3.06
C ALA A 265 -42.22 7.12 -2.14
N PRO A 266 -41.52 6.40 -1.24
CA PRO A 266 -42.17 5.58 -0.22
C PRO A 266 -42.86 6.49 0.82
N LYS A 267 -44.16 6.25 1.05
CA LYS A 267 -44.94 6.85 2.15
C LYS A 267 -44.27 6.49 3.49
N VAL A 268 -43.65 7.49 4.12
CA VAL A 268 -43.17 7.40 5.50
C VAL A 268 -44.38 7.35 6.42
N ARG A 269 -44.59 6.22 7.11
CA ARG A 269 -45.51 6.15 8.26
C ARG A 269 -44.87 6.89 9.44
N PRO A 270 -45.57 7.82 10.11
CA PRO A 270 -45.06 8.43 11.33
C PRO A 270 -45.00 7.38 12.44
N TYR A 271 -43.81 7.21 13.03
CA TYR A 271 -43.62 6.41 14.23
C TYR A 271 -44.25 7.15 15.42
N ALA A 272 -45.25 6.51 16.04
CA ALA A 272 -45.85 6.96 17.27
C ALA A 272 -44.82 6.91 18.41
N ALA A 273 -44.74 8.00 19.18
CA ALA A 273 -43.92 8.10 20.37
C ALA A 273 -44.45 7.15 21.48
N PRO A 274 -43.58 6.45 22.22
CA PRO A 274 -44.01 5.73 23.41
C PRO A 274 -44.29 6.71 24.56
N THR A 275 -45.54 6.68 25.00
CA THR A 275 -46.08 7.37 26.18
C THR A 275 -45.42 6.89 27.46
N LYS A 276 -45.08 7.85 28.32
CA LYS A 276 -44.66 7.64 29.71
C LYS A 276 -45.85 7.21 30.56
N ALA A 277 -45.72 6.08 31.23
CA ALA A 277 -46.50 5.62 32.38
C ALA A 277 -45.76 4.33 32.83
N SER A 278 -45.61 3.97 34.10
CA SER A 278 -46.05 4.48 35.38
C SER A 278 -45.42 3.50 36.38
N VAL A 279 -44.90 4.00 37.50
CA VAL A 279 -44.96 3.38 38.84
C VAL A 279 -44.63 1.87 38.95
N ASN A 280 -43.49 1.55 39.56
CA ASN A 280 -43.51 0.69 40.75
C ASN A 280 -42.23 0.87 41.57
N ASP A 281 -42.30 1.73 42.59
CA ASP A 281 -41.37 1.76 43.71
C ASP A 281 -41.82 0.69 44.71
N GLY A 282 -40.93 -0.23 45.09
CA GLY A 282 -41.16 -1.02 46.30
C GLY A 282 -40.54 -2.42 46.31
N ASN A 283 -39.53 -2.52 47.18
CA ASN A 283 -39.34 -3.62 48.13
C ASN A 283 -38.43 -4.80 47.73
N GLY A 284 -37.47 -5.12 48.62
CA GLY A 284 -36.94 -6.49 48.75
C GLY A 284 -35.43 -6.67 48.87
N LEU A 285 -34.85 -6.26 50.01
CA LEU A 285 -33.88 -7.01 50.84
C LEU A 285 -32.94 -8.02 50.13
N GLN A 286 -31.65 -7.71 50.03
CA GLN A 286 -30.59 -8.21 50.94
C GLN A 286 -30.69 -9.70 51.34
N GLY A 287 -29.68 -10.45 50.92
CA GLY A 287 -29.04 -11.46 51.77
C GLY A 287 -29.42 -12.91 51.49
N GLN A 288 -28.68 -13.56 50.59
CA GLN A 288 -28.41 -14.99 50.76
C GLN A 288 -26.91 -15.24 50.79
N LYS A 289 -26.52 -15.74 51.96
CA LYS A 289 -25.25 -16.27 52.40
C LYS A 289 -25.36 -17.81 52.28
N GLN A 290 -24.22 -18.49 52.15
CA GLN A 290 -24.02 -19.95 52.33
C GLN A 290 -24.43 -20.80 51.11
N GLN A 291 -23.78 -21.90 50.71
CA GLN A 291 -22.69 -22.71 51.27
C GLN A 291 -22.32 -23.80 50.24
N SER A 292 -21.22 -24.50 50.52
CA SER A 292 -20.84 -25.84 50.04
C SER A 292 -20.29 -25.96 48.62
N SER A 293 -18.98 -26.22 48.47
CA SER A 293 -18.26 -27.48 48.75
C SER A 293 -18.50 -28.52 47.66
N LEU A 294 -17.43 -28.87 46.92
CA LEU A 294 -16.88 -30.23 46.81
C LEU A 294 -15.89 -30.28 45.64
N GLU A 295 -14.62 -30.53 45.98
CA GLU A 295 -13.69 -31.26 45.13
C GLU A 295 -14.30 -32.59 44.65
N PRO A 296 -13.79 -33.14 43.55
CA PRO A 296 -12.88 -34.28 43.74
C PRO A 296 -11.67 -34.28 42.81
N SER A 297 -10.49 -34.43 43.42
CA SER A 297 -9.54 -35.54 43.18
C SER A 297 -9.28 -35.97 41.73
N GLU A 298 -8.13 -35.59 41.18
CA GLU A 298 -7.52 -36.35 40.08
C GLU A 298 -6.43 -37.30 40.62
N PRO A 299 -6.41 -38.56 40.16
CA PRO A 299 -5.48 -39.59 40.63
C PRO A 299 -4.14 -39.54 39.91
N SER A 300 -3.08 -39.77 40.69
CA SER A 300 -1.72 -40.06 40.28
C SER A 300 -1.65 -41.14 39.19
N LEU A 301 -1.03 -40.81 38.05
CA LEU A 301 -0.51 -41.79 37.10
C LEU A 301 0.95 -42.07 37.43
N GLU A 302 1.12 -43.11 38.23
CA GLU A 302 2.36 -43.85 38.44
C GLU A 302 2.58 -44.73 37.19
N LEU A 303 3.51 -44.34 36.31
CA LEU A 303 3.94 -45.19 35.19
C LEU A 303 5.22 -45.93 35.57
N ASP A 304 4.98 -47.21 35.82
CA ASP A 304 5.86 -48.36 36.01
C ASP A 304 7.10 -48.36 35.09
N GLN A 305 8.29 -48.34 35.70
CA GLN A 305 9.53 -48.77 35.05
C GLN A 305 9.68 -50.28 35.25
N LYS A 306 9.62 -51.05 34.16
CA LYS A 306 10.04 -52.44 34.17
C LYS A 306 10.71 -52.86 32.86
N LYS A 307 12.02 -53.10 32.98
CA LYS A 307 12.94 -53.93 32.19
C LYS A 307 13.12 -53.67 30.69
#